data_AF-A0A1D8RR74-F1
#
_entry.id   AF-A0A1D8RR74-F1
#
_cell.length_a   1.000
_cell.length_b   1.000
_cell.length_c   1.000
_cell.angle_alpha   90.00
_cell.angle_beta   90.00
_cell.angle_gamma   90.00
#
_symmetry.space_group_name_H-M   'P 1'
#
loop_
_entity.id
_entity.type
_entity.pdbx_description
1 polymer ?
#
loop_
_entity_poly.entity_id
_entity_poly.type
_entity_poly.pdbx_seq_one_letter_code
_entity_poly.pdbx_strand_id
1 'polypeptide(L)'
;MAKKIFFPNGDFARDSMIGVGTLTSKGVMVKDNNSSMLSNIIEPDEVKRFLIREEIEKIVDACDAGRFYQPDWNKLLKDDDL
;
A
#
# COMPACT_ATOMS: atom_id res chain seq x y z
N MET A 1 -20.93 1.84 -2.89
CA MET A 1 -20.17 0.72 -3.49
C MET A 1 -18.96 1.33 -4.17
N ALA A 2 -17.76 0.92 -3.80
CA ALA A 2 -16.53 1.56 -4.29
C ALA A 2 -16.33 1.34 -5.79
N LYS A 3 -16.11 2.41 -6.55
CA LYS A 3 -15.98 2.33 -8.01
C LYS A 3 -14.57 1.92 -8.40
N LYS A 4 -14.43 1.03 -9.39
CA LYS A 4 -13.11 0.78 -9.98
C LYS A 4 -12.67 2.00 -10.79
N ILE A 5 -11.48 2.51 -10.51
CA ILE A 5 -10.81 3.57 -11.28
C ILE A 5 -9.72 2.89 -12.10
N PHE A 6 -9.56 3.27 -13.36
CA PHE A 6 -8.50 2.80 -14.24
C PHE A 6 -7.52 3.95 -14.50
N PHE A 7 -6.23 3.65 -14.50
CA PHE A 7 -5.17 4.60 -14.77
C PHE A 7 -4.63 4.44 -16.20
N PRO A 8 -4.04 5.50 -16.80
CA PRO A 8 -3.56 5.46 -18.19
C PRO A 8 -2.46 4.40 -18.46
N ASN A 9 -1.76 3.96 -17.43
CA ASN A 9 -0.74 2.91 -17.50
C ASN A 9 -1.31 1.48 -17.41
N GLY A 10 -2.63 1.32 -17.33
CA GLY A 10 -3.31 0.03 -17.23
C GLY A 10 -3.60 -0.45 -15.80
N ASP A 11 -3.17 0.30 -14.79
CA ASP A 11 -3.47 -0.03 -13.39
C ASP A 11 -4.94 0.24 -13.04
N PHE A 12 -5.42 -0.34 -11.95
CA PHE A 12 -6.75 -0.05 -11.41
C PHE A 12 -6.76 0.05 -9.88
N ALA A 13 -7.60 0.93 -9.34
CA ALA A 13 -7.87 1.08 -7.91
C ALA A 13 -9.38 1.06 -7.63
N ARG A 14 -9.80 1.07 -6.36
CA ARG A 14 -11.20 1.35 -5.97
C ARG A 14 -11.30 2.73 -5.31
N ASP A 15 -12.24 3.58 -5.74
CA ASP A 15 -12.39 4.99 -5.35
C ASP A 15 -12.70 5.23 -3.86
N SER A 16 -13.13 4.18 -3.16
CA SER A 16 -13.51 4.23 -1.75
C SER A 16 -13.19 2.90 -1.09
N MET A 17 -11.91 2.66 -0.84
CA MET A 17 -11.47 1.72 0.19
C MET A 17 -10.00 2.01 0.46
N ILE A 18 -9.73 2.70 1.56
CA ILE A 18 -8.42 2.64 2.15
C ILE A 18 -8.48 1.57 3.24
N GLY A 19 -7.53 0.67 3.18
CA GLY A 19 -7.36 -0.33 4.20
C GLY A 19 -6.20 -0.02 5.15
N VAL A 20 -6.27 -0.52 6.37
CA VAL A 20 -5.15 -0.49 7.33
C VAL A 20 -4.07 -1.49 6.87
N GLY A 21 -2.83 -1.03 6.75
CA GLY A 21 -1.65 -1.88 6.54
C GLY A 21 -1.14 -2.46 7.87
N THR A 22 -1.02 -3.79 7.98
CA THR A 22 -0.52 -4.48 9.17
C THR A 22 0.68 -5.37 8.80
N LEU A 23 1.75 -5.30 9.59
CA LEU A 23 2.89 -6.21 9.44
C LEU A 23 2.51 -7.63 9.84
N THR A 24 2.99 -8.59 9.06
CA THR A 24 2.95 -10.01 9.38
C THR A 24 4.34 -10.60 9.22
N SER A 25 4.54 -11.82 9.73
CA SER A 25 5.80 -12.55 9.55
C SER A 25 6.11 -12.92 8.09
N LYS A 26 5.17 -12.70 7.15
CA LYS A 26 5.28 -13.09 5.74
C LYS A 26 5.13 -11.93 4.76
N GLY A 27 4.85 -10.71 5.24
CA GLY A 27 4.50 -9.60 4.35
C GLY A 27 3.69 -8.49 5.01
N VAL A 28 3.14 -7.60 4.20
CA VAL A 28 2.23 -6.53 4.61
C VAL A 28 0.79 -6.86 4.21
N MET A 29 -0.08 -7.00 5.20
CA MET A 29 -1.50 -7.28 5.00
C MET A 29 -2.28 -5.96 4.95
N VAL A 30 -3.05 -5.74 3.89
CA VAL A 30 -3.96 -4.58 3.77
C VAL A 30 -5.37 -5.06 4.07
N LYS A 31 -6.06 -4.42 5.02
CA LYS A 31 -7.41 -4.79 5.48
C LYS A 31 -8.38 -3.65 5.34
N ASP A 32 -9.64 -3.88 4.98
CA ASP A 32 -10.65 -2.83 5.03
C ASP A 32 -11.02 -2.43 6.48
N ASN A 33 -11.91 -1.44 6.60
CA ASN A 33 -12.41 -0.95 7.88
C ASN A 33 -13.21 -2.00 8.68
N ASN A 34 -13.60 -3.12 8.06
CA ASN A 34 -14.25 -4.26 8.72
C ASN A 34 -13.25 -5.37 9.09
N SER A 35 -11.95 -5.08 9.03
CA SER A 35 -10.86 -6.04 9.25
C SER A 35 -10.80 -7.18 8.23
N SER A 36 -11.50 -7.08 7.09
CA SER A 36 -11.44 -8.07 6.02
C SER A 36 -10.17 -7.86 5.21
N MET A 37 -9.44 -8.94 4.91
CA MET A 37 -8.22 -8.86 4.11
C MET A 37 -8.55 -8.45 2.68
N LEU A 38 -8.00 -7.32 2.23
CA LEU A 38 -8.08 -6.83 0.86
C LEU A 38 -6.93 -7.34 0.00
N SER A 39 -5.72 -7.33 0.56
CA SER A 39 -4.51 -7.78 -0.12
C SER A 39 -3.45 -8.24 0.88
N ASN A 40 -2.50 -9.03 0.40
CA ASN A 40 -1.32 -9.41 1.15
C ASN A 40 -0.09 -9.31 0.23
N ILE A 41 0.83 -8.41 0.56
CA ILE A 41 2.07 -8.21 -0.17
C ILE A 41 3.14 -9.08 0.49
N ILE A 42 3.53 -10.17 -0.16
CA ILE A 42 4.56 -11.08 0.34
C ILE A 42 5.93 -10.45 0.08
N GLU A 43 6.68 -10.18 1.14
CA GLU A 43 8.03 -9.64 1.08
C GLU A 43 8.86 -10.34 2.18
N PRO A 44 9.82 -11.22 1.82
CA PRO A 44 10.63 -11.95 2.80
C PRO A 44 11.61 -11.05 3.56
N ASP A 45 12.03 -9.92 3.00
CA ASP A 45 12.93 -8.97 3.65
C ASP A 45 12.20 -8.10 4.69
N GLU A 46 12.70 -8.06 5.92
CA GLU A 46 12.06 -7.33 7.01
C GLU A 46 12.11 -5.80 6.84
N VAL A 47 13.23 -5.28 6.32
CA VAL A 47 13.42 -3.85 6.07
C VAL A 47 12.46 -3.41 4.96
N LYS A 48 12.39 -4.16 3.87
CA LYS A 48 11.46 -3.90 2.76
C LYS A 48 10.00 -3.99 3.21
N ARG A 49 9.65 -4.94 4.09
CA ARG A 49 8.30 -4.99 4.70
C ARG A 49 7.96 -3.72 5.47
N PHE A 50 8.90 -3.20 6.25
CA PHE A 50 8.69 -1.99 7.03
C PHE A 50 8.46 -0.78 6.10
N LEU A 51 9.32 -0.60 5.09
CA LEU A 51 9.18 0.44 4.08
C LEU A 51 7.84 0.36 3.34
N ILE A 52 7.43 -0.83 2.90
CA ILE A 52 6.14 -1.04 2.22
C ILE A 52 4.97 -0.62 3.13
N ARG A 53 5.05 -0.95 4.44
CA ARG A 53 4.02 -0.54 5.39
C ARG A 53 3.95 0.99 5.54
N GLU A 54 5.09 1.65 5.71
CA GLU A 54 5.13 3.12 5.84
C GLU A 54 4.54 3.82 4.60
N GLU A 55 4.84 3.29 3.41
CA GLU A 55 4.26 3.81 2.18
C GLU A 55 2.74 3.59 2.09
N ILE A 56 2.24 2.44 2.57
CA ILE A 56 0.80 2.19 2.68
C ILE A 56 0.15 3.19 3.66
N GLU A 57 0.80 3.50 4.78
CA GLU A 57 0.33 4.50 5.74
C GLU A 57 0.25 5.90 5.09
N LYS A 58 1.24 6.30 4.31
CA LYS A 58 1.20 7.58 3.56
C LYS A 58 0.10 7.60 2.50
N ILE A 59 -0.16 6.48 1.82
CA ILE A 59 -1.30 6.35 0.89
C ILE A 59 -2.62 6.56 1.65
N VAL A 60 -2.75 5.96 2.83
CA VAL A 60 -3.93 6.09 3.69
C VAL A 60 -4.15 7.56 4.07
N ASP A 61 -3.14 8.20 4.64
CA ASP A 61 -3.23 9.60 5.09
C ASP A 61 -3.55 10.56 3.93
N ALA A 62 -2.97 10.31 2.75
CA ALA A 62 -3.26 11.12 1.57
C ALA A 62 -4.71 10.99 1.14
N CYS A 63 -5.22 9.76 1.06
CA CYS A 63 -6.59 9.52 0.61
C CYS A 63 -7.63 9.98 1.65
N ASP A 64 -7.36 9.86 2.96
CA ASP A 64 -8.19 10.46 4.01
C ASP A 64 -8.23 11.99 3.92
N ALA A 65 -7.14 12.61 3.50
CA ALA A 65 -7.06 14.04 3.21
C ALA A 65 -7.65 14.44 1.83
N GLY A 66 -8.21 13.50 1.06
CA GLY A 66 -8.71 13.75 -0.29
C GLY A 66 -7.62 14.09 -1.31
N ARG A 67 -6.38 13.68 -1.05
CA ARG A 67 -5.20 13.87 -1.89
C ARG A 67 -4.74 12.56 -2.52
N PHE A 68 -3.90 12.69 -3.55
CA PHE A 68 -3.22 11.57 -4.18
C PHE A 68 -1.79 11.46 -3.67
N TYR A 69 -1.34 10.23 -3.38
CA TYR A 69 0.04 9.92 -3.06
C TYR A 69 0.46 8.65 -3.83
N GLN A 70 1.64 8.72 -4.44
CA GLN A 70 2.25 7.61 -5.16
C GLN A 70 3.66 7.37 -4.60
N PRO A 71 3.91 6.20 -3.99
CA PRO A 71 5.26 5.81 -3.59
C PRO A 71 6.22 5.77 -4.79
N ASP A 72 7.45 6.22 -4.57
CA ASP A 72 8.55 6.02 -5.51
C ASP A 72 9.35 4.77 -5.10
N TRP A 73 8.90 3.61 -5.58
CA TRP A 73 9.53 2.32 -5.29
C TRP A 73 10.98 2.22 -5.77
N ASN A 74 11.32 2.92 -6.86
CA ASN A 74 12.68 2.92 -7.38
C ASN A 74 13.64 3.64 -6.43
N LYS A 75 13.15 4.65 -5.71
CA LYS A 75 13.93 5.34 -4.68
C LYS A 75 14.03 4.50 -3.39
N LEU A 76 12.96 3.79 -3.04
CA LEU A 76 12.90 2.96 -1.83
C LEU A 76 13.79 1.71 -1.90
N LEU A 77 14.02 1.16 -3.09
CA LEU A 77 14.76 -0.09 -3.29
C LEU A 77 16.21 0.12 -3.75
N LYS A 78 16.65 1.37 -3.95
CA LYS A 78 18.03 1.67 -4.38
C LYS A 78 19.05 1.69 -3.24
N ASP A 79 18.61 1.58 -2.00
CA ASP A 79 19.50 1.40 -0.83
C ASP A 79 19.92 -0.08 -0.67
N ASP A 80 20.06 -0.84 -1.77
CA ASP A 80 20.65 -2.19 -1.79
C ASP A 80 22.21 -2.15 -1.59
N ASP A 81 22.77 -0.99 -1.22
CA ASP A 81 24.21 -0.76 -0.89
C ASP A 81 24.49 -0.71 0.64
N LEU A 82 23.56 -1.17 1.50
CA LEU A 82 23.76 -1.30 2.95
C LEU A 82 23.99 -2.76 3.40
#